data_AF-A0A0C2CWH9-F1
#
_entry.id   AF-A0A0C2CWH9-F1
#
_cell.length_a   1.000
_cell.length_b   1.000
_cell.length_c   1.000
_cell.angle_alpha   90.00
_cell.angle_beta   90.00
_cell.angle_gamma   90.00
#
_symmetry.space_group_name_H-M   'P 1'
#
loop_
_entity.id
_entity.type
_entity.pdbx_description
1 polymer ?
#
loop_
_entity_poly.entity_id
_entity_poly.type
_entity_poly.pdbx_seq_one_letter_code
_entity_poly.pdbx_strand_id
1 'polypeptide(L)'
;MPLLGDDGVLDTICNGADDNASGTAMVLAVAQAIADSGVQPRRTIVFAHFGGEELGLLGSSALVRDWPAQLGKIHSMVNLDMVGRLSELGLIISGVGTSTTWPELVAQASEGVGSICLEASAASDLYSFSEAGVPSLGFYTLAHGDYHMPSDEYDTINFEGMNTIGRTVLAVTMALATGVELEPARPNHGGYGESCTLLNNHQEGFMHVDGREPIPLSSPGFRTDLRAR
;
A
#
# COMPACT_ATOMS: atom_id res chain seq x y z
N MET A 1 17.44 -18.22 -10.38
CA MET A 1 18.57 -19.11 -10.00
C MET A 1 18.61 -19.11 -8.49
N PRO A 2 18.65 -20.24 -7.80
CA PRO A 2 18.77 -20.18 -6.34
C PRO A 2 20.09 -19.51 -5.97
N LEU A 3 20.05 -18.62 -4.98
CA LEU A 3 21.27 -18.01 -4.47
C LEU A 3 22.10 -19.08 -3.78
N LEU A 4 23.40 -19.07 -4.04
CA LEU A 4 24.36 -19.87 -3.28
C LEU A 4 24.91 -18.94 -2.20
N GLY A 5 24.91 -19.38 -0.95
CA GLY A 5 25.64 -18.72 0.12
C GLY A 5 27.15 -18.75 -0.14
N ASP A 6 27.90 -17.98 0.65
CA ASP A 6 29.36 -17.85 0.54
C ASP A 6 30.12 -19.19 0.66
N ASP A 7 29.48 -20.20 1.23
CA ASP A 7 29.99 -21.57 1.38
C ASP A 7 29.63 -22.50 0.20
N GLY A 8 28.93 -21.99 -0.82
CA GLY A 8 28.47 -22.76 -1.98
C GLY A 8 27.25 -23.65 -1.68
N VAL A 9 26.60 -23.48 -0.53
CA VAL A 9 25.32 -24.12 -0.19
C VAL A 9 24.17 -23.26 -0.68
N LEU A 10 23.04 -23.87 -1.07
CA LEU A 10 21.85 -23.10 -1.44
C LEU A 10 21.40 -22.25 -0.25
N ASP A 11 21.19 -20.96 -0.48
CA ASP A 11 20.65 -20.08 0.53
C ASP A 11 19.18 -20.43 0.78
N THR A 12 18.86 -20.64 2.05
CA THR A 12 17.52 -20.97 2.53
C THR A 12 16.99 -19.94 3.52
N ILE A 13 17.74 -18.86 3.77
CA ILE A 13 17.34 -17.81 4.69
C ILE A 13 16.49 -16.81 3.91
N CYS A 14 15.24 -16.61 4.34
CA CYS A 14 14.39 -15.57 3.78
C CYS A 14 14.64 -14.27 4.57
N ASN A 15 15.58 -13.45 4.09
CA ASN A 15 15.91 -12.18 4.74
C ASN A 15 14.79 -11.14 4.62
N GLY A 16 13.99 -11.20 3.54
CA GLY A 16 12.78 -10.39 3.40
C GLY A 16 13.10 -8.89 3.32
N ALA A 17 14.13 -8.54 2.53
CA ALA A 17 14.61 -7.17 2.46
C ALA A 17 13.51 -6.19 2.02
N ASP A 18 12.77 -6.51 0.97
CA ASP A 18 11.58 -5.77 0.59
C ASP A 18 10.36 -6.20 1.42
N ASP A 19 10.16 -7.52 1.59
CA ASP A 19 9.02 -8.15 2.26
C ASP A 19 9.41 -8.81 3.61
N ASN A 20 9.30 -8.11 4.75
CA ASN A 20 8.87 -6.73 4.89
C ASN A 20 9.83 -5.91 5.78
N ALA A 21 11.14 -6.12 5.63
CA ALA A 21 12.14 -5.30 6.29
C ALA A 21 12.09 -3.84 5.81
N SER A 22 11.74 -3.59 4.54
CA SER A 22 11.59 -2.25 3.98
C SER A 22 10.48 -1.44 4.68
N GLY A 23 9.30 -2.04 4.89
CA GLY A 23 8.19 -1.43 5.63
C GLY A 23 8.53 -1.21 7.09
N THR A 24 9.16 -2.20 7.74
CA THR A 24 9.67 -2.08 9.11
C THR A 24 10.64 -0.90 9.27
N ALA A 25 11.61 -0.76 8.36
CA ALA A 25 12.54 0.36 8.38
C ALA A 25 11.82 1.71 8.14
N MET A 26 10.84 1.74 7.24
CA MET A 26 10.05 2.93 6.94
C MET A 26 9.20 3.39 8.14
N VAL A 27 8.59 2.48 8.90
CA VAL A 27 7.85 2.80 10.13
C VAL A 27 8.75 3.55 11.11
N LEU A 28 9.97 3.06 11.33
CA LEU A 28 10.94 3.69 12.21
C LEU A 28 11.41 5.05 11.68
N ALA A 29 11.67 5.16 10.37
CA ALA A 29 12.09 6.41 9.73
C ALA A 29 11.01 7.49 9.82
N VAL A 30 9.74 7.15 9.58
CA VAL A 30 8.60 8.06 9.71
C VAL A 30 8.42 8.47 11.18
N ALA A 31 8.54 7.53 12.12
CA ALA A 31 8.47 7.85 13.56
C ALA A 31 9.54 8.87 13.97
N GLN A 32 10.77 8.68 13.51
CA GLN A 32 11.88 9.60 13.74
C GLN A 32 11.60 10.97 13.11
N ALA A 33 11.14 11.02 11.85
CA ALA A 33 10.83 12.27 11.16
C ALA A 33 9.72 13.07 11.85
N ILE A 34 8.69 12.38 12.37
CA ILE A 34 7.62 13.03 13.16
C ILE A 34 8.19 13.60 14.44
N ALA A 35 9.02 12.86 15.17
CA ALA A 35 9.66 13.34 16.40
C ALA A 35 10.55 14.57 16.14
N ASP A 36 11.36 14.53 15.08
CA ASP A 36 12.27 15.62 14.71
C ASP A 36 11.55 16.86 14.20
N SER A 37 10.34 16.72 13.65
CA SER A 37 9.53 17.85 13.17
C SER A 37 9.12 18.82 14.28
N GLY A 38 9.12 18.38 15.54
CA GLY A 38 8.62 19.14 16.69
C GLY A 38 7.10 19.39 16.69
N VAL A 39 6.38 18.90 15.69
CA VAL A 39 4.91 19.00 15.64
C VAL A 39 4.31 18.18 16.77
N GLN A 40 3.25 18.71 17.38
CA GLN A 40 2.45 18.00 18.38
C GLN A 40 1.15 17.52 17.73
N PRO A 41 1.04 16.23 17.36
CA PRO A 41 -0.19 15.66 16.83
C PRO A 41 -1.40 15.91 17.72
N ARG A 42 -2.57 16.10 17.10
CA ARG A 42 -3.87 16.14 17.80
C ARG A 42 -4.36 14.73 18.14
N ARG A 43 -3.90 13.73 17.40
CA ARG A 43 -4.21 12.31 17.57
C ARG A 43 -2.99 11.55 18.04
N THR A 44 -3.20 10.53 18.86
CA THR A 44 -2.14 9.56 19.18
C THR A 44 -1.76 8.78 17.93
N ILE A 45 -0.47 8.72 17.62
CA ILE A 45 0.08 7.87 16.57
C ILE A 45 0.66 6.62 17.25
N VAL A 46 0.26 5.45 16.76
CA VAL A 46 0.77 4.16 17.23
C VAL A 46 1.58 3.54 16.10
N PHE A 47 2.86 3.29 16.34
CA PHE A 47 3.72 2.54 15.43
C PHE A 47 3.66 1.06 15.83
N ALA A 48 3.30 0.20 14.89
CA ALA A 48 3.12 -1.23 15.13
C ALA A 48 3.87 -2.05 14.08
N HIS A 49 4.38 -3.20 14.50
CA HIS A 49 4.96 -4.22 13.63
C HIS A 49 4.23 -5.52 13.94
N PHE A 50 3.52 -6.06 12.96
CA PHE A 50 2.74 -7.28 13.14
C PHE A 50 3.60 -8.51 12.84
N GLY A 51 3.37 -9.57 13.61
CA GLY A 51 3.97 -10.89 13.36
C GLY A 51 2.99 -11.80 12.65
N GLY A 52 3.49 -12.65 11.75
CA GLY A 52 2.71 -13.70 11.10
C GLY A 52 1.68 -13.19 10.08
N GLU A 53 1.99 -12.10 9.39
CA GLU A 53 1.23 -11.64 8.21
C GLU A 53 1.15 -12.77 7.17
N GLU A 54 2.32 -13.33 6.81
CA GLU A 54 2.45 -14.40 5.81
C GLU A 54 1.84 -15.76 6.22
N LEU A 55 1.39 -15.88 7.46
CA LEU A 55 0.66 -17.05 7.96
C LEU A 55 -0.85 -16.81 8.01
N GLY A 56 -1.32 -15.75 7.36
CA GLY A 56 -2.73 -15.34 7.32
C GLY A 56 -3.08 -14.24 8.32
N LEU A 57 -2.33 -13.14 8.32
CA LEU A 57 -2.61 -11.90 9.05
C LEU A 57 -2.74 -12.09 10.57
N LEU A 58 -1.98 -13.02 11.16
CA LEU A 58 -2.21 -13.47 12.53
C LEU A 58 -2.11 -12.33 13.56
N GLY A 59 -1.11 -11.46 13.41
CA GLY A 59 -0.87 -10.33 14.30
C GLY A 59 -1.95 -9.26 14.23
N SER A 60 -2.24 -8.73 13.02
CA SER A 60 -3.25 -7.69 12.83
C SER A 60 -4.65 -8.20 13.17
N SER A 61 -4.99 -9.44 12.77
CA SER A 61 -6.26 -10.08 13.10
C SER A 61 -6.44 -10.25 14.60
N ALA A 62 -5.38 -10.65 15.32
CA ALA A 62 -5.43 -10.76 16.77
C ALA A 62 -5.68 -9.40 17.44
N LEU A 63 -5.02 -8.33 16.99
CA LEU A 63 -5.21 -7.00 17.56
C LEU A 63 -6.65 -6.49 17.37
N VAL A 64 -7.20 -6.64 16.16
CA VAL A 64 -8.58 -6.23 15.86
C VAL A 64 -9.61 -7.06 16.66
N ARG A 65 -9.42 -8.38 16.71
CA ARG A 65 -10.30 -9.31 17.44
C ARG A 65 -10.28 -9.07 18.94
N ASP A 66 -9.10 -8.89 19.52
CA ASP A 66 -8.92 -8.87 20.97
C ASP A 66 -9.10 -7.46 21.55
N TRP A 67 -9.20 -6.42 20.71
CA TRP A 67 -9.38 -5.03 21.16
C TRP A 67 -10.60 -4.27 20.58
N PRO A 68 -11.81 -4.87 20.59
CA PRO A 68 -12.99 -4.30 19.93
C PRO A 68 -13.40 -2.94 20.49
N ALA A 69 -13.18 -2.69 21.78
CA ALA A 69 -13.53 -1.43 22.44
C ALA A 69 -12.68 -0.23 21.97
N GLN A 70 -11.54 -0.45 21.30
CA GLN A 70 -10.76 0.65 20.72
C GLN A 70 -11.01 0.86 19.24
N LEU A 71 -11.63 -0.08 18.53
CA LEU A 71 -11.83 0.05 17.09
C LEU A 71 -12.55 1.37 16.74
N GLY A 72 -13.57 1.75 17.50
CA GLY A 72 -14.26 3.04 17.34
C GLY A 72 -13.44 4.29 17.70
N LYS A 73 -12.23 4.14 18.24
CA LYS A 73 -11.27 5.23 18.51
C LYS A 73 -10.14 5.27 17.49
N ILE A 74 -9.96 4.22 16.69
CA ILE A 74 -8.96 4.21 15.62
C ILE A 74 -9.54 5.03 14.48
N HIS A 75 -8.98 6.22 14.27
CA HIS A 75 -9.39 7.09 13.18
C HIS A 75 -9.04 6.49 11.81
N SER A 76 -7.85 5.91 11.71
CA SER A 76 -7.33 5.35 10.47
C SER A 76 -6.18 4.39 10.74
N MET A 77 -5.93 3.49 9.79
CA MET A 77 -4.75 2.64 9.72
C MET A 77 -3.95 2.97 8.45
N VAL A 78 -2.63 3.15 8.58
CA VAL A 78 -1.71 3.28 7.43
C VAL A 78 -0.75 2.10 7.43
N ASN A 79 -0.70 1.34 6.33
CA ASN A 79 0.09 0.12 6.18
C ASN A 79 1.26 0.31 5.23
N LEU A 80 2.40 -0.31 5.55
CA LEU A 80 3.61 -0.27 4.74
C LEU A 80 4.08 -1.70 4.52
N ASP A 81 4.05 -2.14 3.27
CA ASP A 81 4.42 -3.48 2.88
C ASP A 81 5.14 -3.45 1.54
N MET A 82 6.32 -4.06 1.43
CA MET A 82 7.13 -4.03 0.20
C MET A 82 7.35 -2.62 -0.37
N VAL A 83 7.92 -1.69 0.42
CA VAL A 83 8.13 -0.29 0.01
C VAL A 83 9.56 0.00 -0.46
N GLY A 84 10.36 -1.03 -0.67
CA GLY A 84 11.79 -0.98 -0.98
C GLY A 84 12.14 -0.92 -2.46
N ARG A 85 11.23 -1.27 -3.37
CA ARG A 85 11.57 -1.48 -4.80
C ARG A 85 10.81 -0.59 -5.78
N LEU A 86 10.63 0.69 -5.43
CA LEU A 86 9.99 1.67 -6.31
C LEU A 86 10.75 1.72 -7.65
N SER A 87 10.00 1.62 -8.75
CA SER A 87 10.51 1.64 -10.12
C SER A 87 9.59 2.47 -11.03
N GLU A 88 9.90 2.52 -12.32
CA GLU A 88 9.06 3.19 -13.34
C GLU A 88 7.62 2.66 -13.41
N LEU A 89 7.39 1.43 -12.92
CA LEU A 89 6.05 0.84 -12.82
C LEU A 89 5.19 1.53 -11.76
N GLY A 90 5.81 2.28 -10.84
CA GLY A 90 5.14 3.13 -9.88
C GLY A 90 4.85 2.49 -8.52
N LEU A 91 4.06 3.21 -7.74
CA LEU A 91 3.60 2.84 -6.40
C LEU A 91 2.15 2.40 -6.46
N ILE A 92 1.79 1.38 -5.68
CA ILE A 92 0.40 1.02 -5.48
C ILE A 92 -0.06 1.49 -4.11
N ILE A 93 -1.25 2.09 -4.08
CA ILE A 93 -1.90 2.54 -2.85
C ILE A 93 -3.25 1.82 -2.74
N SER A 94 -3.33 0.86 -1.82
CA SER A 94 -4.51 0.04 -1.58
C SER A 94 -5.41 0.62 -0.48
N GLY A 95 -6.65 0.13 -0.42
CA GLY A 95 -7.63 0.52 0.58
C GLY A 95 -8.30 1.85 0.32
N VAL A 96 -8.11 2.48 -0.85
CA VAL A 96 -8.74 3.80 -1.14
C VAL A 96 -10.27 3.74 -1.13
N GLY A 97 -10.86 2.54 -1.25
CA GLY A 97 -12.30 2.32 -1.13
C GLY A 97 -12.84 2.38 0.30
N THR A 98 -11.98 2.45 1.32
CA THR A 98 -12.37 2.52 2.74
C THR A 98 -12.75 3.93 3.19
N SER A 99 -12.44 4.96 2.39
CA SER A 99 -12.88 6.35 2.63
C SER A 99 -12.93 7.14 1.33
N THR A 100 -13.97 7.96 1.15
CA THR A 100 -14.06 8.88 0.00
C THR A 100 -13.04 10.02 0.06
N THR A 101 -12.38 10.23 1.19
CA THR A 101 -11.34 11.27 1.38
C THR A 101 -9.98 10.85 0.83
N TRP A 102 -9.72 9.54 0.67
CA TRP A 102 -8.39 9.05 0.31
C TRP A 102 -7.82 9.59 -1.01
N PRO A 103 -8.57 9.61 -2.13
CA PRO A 103 -8.00 10.02 -3.41
C PRO A 103 -7.43 11.44 -3.40
N GLU A 104 -8.13 12.40 -2.77
CA GLU A 104 -7.67 13.78 -2.68
C GLU A 104 -6.43 13.91 -1.78
N LEU A 105 -6.46 13.27 -0.60
CA LEU A 105 -5.33 13.32 0.33
C LEU A 105 -4.07 12.70 -0.29
N VAL A 106 -4.21 11.56 -0.96
CA VAL A 106 -3.10 10.88 -1.65
C VAL A 106 -2.54 11.77 -2.74
N ALA A 107 -3.38 12.37 -3.60
CA ALA A 107 -2.94 13.26 -4.67
C ALA A 107 -2.13 14.46 -4.17
N GLN A 108 -2.48 15.01 -3.00
CA GLN A 108 -1.73 16.11 -2.39
C GLN A 108 -0.40 15.65 -1.76
N ALA A 109 -0.33 14.42 -1.26
CA ALA A 109 0.83 13.91 -0.54
C ALA A 109 1.87 13.21 -1.43
N SER A 110 1.49 12.77 -2.64
CA SER A 110 2.27 11.86 -3.46
C SER A 110 3.13 12.53 -4.54
N GLU A 111 3.57 13.76 -4.29
CA GLU A 111 4.44 14.48 -5.23
C GLU A 111 5.79 13.78 -5.41
N GLY A 112 6.18 13.54 -6.66
CA GLY A 112 7.48 12.95 -7.02
C GLY A 112 7.52 11.43 -7.08
N VAL A 113 6.46 10.73 -6.71
CA VAL A 113 6.37 9.25 -6.76
C VAL A 113 6.33 8.71 -8.21
N GLY A 114 5.88 9.52 -9.17
CA GLY A 114 5.68 9.09 -10.56
C GLY A 114 4.30 8.46 -10.75
N SER A 115 4.25 7.28 -11.37
CA SER A 115 3.01 6.53 -11.59
C SER A 115 2.45 6.01 -10.26
N ILE A 116 1.14 6.19 -10.05
CA ILE A 116 0.45 5.68 -8.86
C ILE A 116 -0.81 4.94 -9.30
N CYS A 117 -0.96 3.72 -8.80
CA CYS A 117 -2.08 2.83 -9.02
C CYS A 117 -2.92 2.81 -7.73
N LEU A 118 -4.16 3.28 -7.79
CA LEU A 118 -5.07 3.29 -6.63
C LEU A 118 -5.97 2.06 -6.65
N GLU A 119 -5.87 1.22 -5.63
CA GLU A 119 -6.70 0.04 -5.46
C GLU A 119 -7.77 0.25 -4.38
N ALA A 120 -9.02 -0.03 -4.72
CA ALA A 120 -10.13 0.14 -3.80
C ALA A 120 -10.10 -0.87 -2.65
N SER A 121 -9.65 -2.10 -2.93
CA SER A 121 -9.52 -3.20 -1.97
C SER A 121 -8.36 -2.99 -1.01
N ALA A 122 -8.51 -3.47 0.21
CA ALA A 122 -7.44 -3.61 1.19
C ALA A 122 -6.74 -4.97 1.03
N ALA A 123 -5.41 -4.98 1.16
CA ALA A 123 -4.55 -6.16 1.06
C ALA A 123 -3.35 -6.05 2.03
N SER A 124 -2.85 -7.16 2.60
CA SER A 124 -1.93 -7.17 3.76
C SER A 124 -2.66 -6.81 5.07
N ASP A 125 -1.94 -6.49 6.15
CA ASP A 125 -2.45 -6.30 7.52
C ASP A 125 -3.59 -5.29 7.64
N LEU A 126 -3.69 -4.31 6.73
CA LEU A 126 -4.79 -3.34 6.73
C LEU A 126 -6.16 -3.97 6.43
N TYR A 127 -6.19 -5.15 5.82
CA TYR A 127 -7.41 -5.90 5.55
C TYR A 127 -8.17 -6.19 6.85
N SER A 128 -7.45 -6.60 7.91
CA SER A 128 -8.00 -6.85 9.25
C SER A 128 -8.74 -5.61 9.79
N PHE A 129 -8.21 -4.42 9.54
CA PHE A 129 -8.77 -3.15 10.00
C PHE A 129 -9.93 -2.67 9.12
N SER A 130 -9.80 -2.80 7.80
CA SER A 130 -10.87 -2.42 6.87
C SER A 130 -12.13 -3.27 7.07
N GLU A 131 -11.99 -4.57 7.31
CA GLU A 131 -13.12 -5.47 7.60
C GLU A 131 -13.81 -5.11 8.92
N ALA A 132 -13.08 -4.50 9.86
CA ALA A 132 -13.62 -3.96 11.09
C ALA A 132 -14.20 -2.54 10.95
N GLY A 133 -14.23 -1.98 9.73
CA GLY A 133 -14.79 -0.66 9.42
C GLY A 133 -13.86 0.51 9.73
N VAL A 134 -12.57 0.26 9.94
CA VAL A 134 -11.56 1.31 10.11
C VAL A 134 -11.06 1.75 8.73
N PRO A 135 -11.14 3.05 8.39
CA PRO A 135 -10.51 3.58 7.18
C PRO A 135 -9.02 3.21 7.13
N SER A 136 -8.61 2.54 6.07
CA SER A 136 -7.29 1.92 5.97
C SER A 136 -6.66 2.22 4.62
N LEU A 137 -5.39 2.62 4.62
CA LEU A 137 -4.62 2.95 3.41
C LEU A 137 -3.27 2.22 3.43
N GLY A 138 -2.93 1.52 2.36
CA GLY A 138 -1.69 0.74 2.26
C GLY A 138 -0.78 1.25 1.16
N PHE A 139 0.53 1.15 1.35
CA PHE A 139 1.55 1.49 0.34
C PHE A 139 2.41 0.27 0.06
N TYR A 140 2.57 -0.07 -1.22
CA TYR A 140 3.40 -1.18 -1.67
C TYR A 140 3.93 -0.96 -3.08
N THR A 141 5.12 -1.49 -3.33
CA THR A 141 5.70 -1.60 -4.66
C THR A 141 5.26 -2.92 -5.29
N LEU A 142 5.28 -3.00 -6.62
CA LEU A 142 4.79 -4.17 -7.35
C LEU A 142 5.55 -5.44 -6.99
N ALA A 143 4.84 -6.57 -7.02
CA ALA A 143 5.45 -7.88 -6.90
C ALA A 143 6.59 -8.08 -7.91
N HIS A 144 7.61 -8.81 -7.48
CA HIS A 144 8.83 -9.02 -8.24
C HIS A 144 9.28 -10.48 -8.15
N GLY A 145 10.25 -10.87 -8.99
CA GLY A 145 10.73 -12.26 -9.08
C GLY A 145 11.33 -12.83 -7.78
N ASP A 146 11.72 -11.96 -6.84
CA ASP A 146 12.28 -12.36 -5.54
C ASP A 146 11.23 -12.47 -4.42
N TYR A 147 9.95 -12.21 -4.69
CA TYR A 147 8.91 -12.20 -3.66
C TYR A 147 8.75 -13.60 -3.03
N HIS A 148 8.71 -13.67 -1.69
CA HIS A 148 8.72 -14.91 -0.90
C HIS A 148 9.92 -15.84 -1.15
N MET A 149 11.04 -15.30 -1.63
CA MET A 149 12.24 -16.07 -1.94
C MET A 149 13.43 -15.66 -1.07
N PRO A 150 14.39 -16.56 -0.83
CA PRO A 150 15.69 -16.19 -0.24
C PRO A 150 16.45 -15.11 -1.03
N SER A 151 16.05 -14.83 -2.28
CA SER A 151 16.66 -13.77 -3.08
C SER A 151 16.15 -12.36 -2.79
N ASP A 152 15.18 -12.20 -1.89
CA ASP A 152 14.76 -10.90 -1.40
C ASP A 152 15.81 -10.32 -0.44
N GLU A 153 16.86 -9.75 -1.04
CA GLU A 153 18.09 -9.33 -0.39
C GLU A 153 18.31 -7.82 -0.44
N TYR A 154 19.13 -7.32 0.51
CA TYR A 154 19.35 -5.88 0.71
C TYR A 154 19.86 -5.15 -0.54
N ASP A 155 20.65 -5.82 -1.39
CA ASP A 155 21.21 -5.25 -2.62
C ASP A 155 20.14 -4.86 -3.66
N THR A 156 18.90 -5.34 -3.48
CA THR A 156 17.78 -5.05 -4.37
C THR A 156 16.99 -3.80 -4.00
N ILE A 157 17.31 -3.19 -2.86
CA ILE A 157 16.56 -2.07 -2.29
C ILE A 157 16.93 -0.74 -2.96
N ASN A 158 15.90 -0.02 -3.42
CA ASN A 158 16.00 1.33 -3.92
C ASN A 158 15.73 2.35 -2.79
N PHE A 159 16.79 2.77 -2.10
CA PHE A 159 16.69 3.75 -1.00
C PHE A 159 16.18 5.14 -1.44
N GLU A 160 16.46 5.59 -2.66
CA GLU A 160 15.94 6.86 -3.18
C GLU A 160 14.41 6.77 -3.39
N GLY A 161 13.96 5.63 -3.90
CA GLY A 161 12.55 5.28 -4.01
C GLY A 161 11.86 5.22 -2.65
N MET A 162 12.48 4.55 -1.67
CA MET A 162 12.00 4.55 -0.29
C MET A 162 11.88 5.96 0.29
N ASN A 163 12.86 6.82 0.08
CA ASN A 163 12.78 8.20 0.57
C ASN A 163 11.60 8.96 -0.07
N THR A 164 11.31 8.71 -1.34
CA THR A 164 10.17 9.30 -2.04
C THR A 164 8.84 8.82 -1.44
N ILE A 165 8.68 7.51 -1.26
CA ILE A 165 7.50 6.91 -0.60
C ILE A 165 7.37 7.43 0.84
N GLY A 166 8.47 7.47 1.60
CA GLY A 166 8.50 7.91 2.98
C GLY A 166 8.02 9.35 3.17
N ARG A 167 8.33 10.25 2.23
CA ARG A 167 7.79 11.62 2.23
C ARG A 167 6.27 11.64 2.05
N THR A 168 5.74 10.80 1.16
CA THR A 168 4.29 10.65 0.98
C THR A 168 3.62 10.08 2.22
N VAL A 169 4.16 9.00 2.78
CA VAL A 169 3.66 8.39 4.01
C VAL A 169 3.68 9.37 5.18
N LEU A 170 4.76 10.14 5.34
CA LEU A 170 4.88 11.18 6.35
C LEU A 170 3.81 12.26 6.15
N ALA A 171 3.62 12.75 4.93
CA ALA A 171 2.62 13.77 4.62
C ALA A 171 1.19 13.29 4.92
N VAL A 172 0.83 12.07 4.49
CA VAL A 172 -0.47 11.46 4.82
C VAL A 172 -0.63 11.31 6.33
N THR A 173 0.36 10.74 7.00
CA THR A 173 0.33 10.50 8.46
C THR A 173 0.17 11.82 9.22
N MET A 174 0.92 12.85 8.86
CA MET A 174 0.84 14.17 9.50
C MET A 174 -0.49 14.86 9.24
N ALA A 175 -1.04 14.76 8.03
CA ALA A 175 -2.35 15.32 7.71
C ALA A 175 -3.45 14.70 8.58
N LEU A 176 -3.47 13.37 8.69
CA LEU A 176 -4.37 12.63 9.58
C LEU A 176 -4.14 12.99 11.05
N ALA A 177 -2.89 13.03 11.49
CA ALA A 177 -2.53 13.29 12.88
C ALA A 177 -2.86 14.72 13.35
N THR A 178 -2.90 15.68 12.43
CA THR A 178 -3.06 17.11 12.75
C THR A 178 -4.43 17.69 12.41
N GLY A 179 -5.31 16.99 11.69
CA GLY A 179 -6.71 17.43 11.60
C GLY A 179 -7.54 16.98 10.42
N VAL A 180 -7.00 16.27 9.42
CA VAL A 180 -7.84 15.72 8.34
C VAL A 180 -8.80 14.70 8.95
N GLU A 181 -10.10 14.87 8.67
CA GLU A 181 -11.14 13.90 8.98
C GLU A 181 -11.39 13.02 7.75
N LEU A 182 -11.68 11.75 7.98
CA LEU A 182 -12.03 10.80 6.93
C LEU A 182 -13.53 10.55 6.94
N GLU A 183 -14.12 10.51 5.75
CA GLU A 183 -15.49 10.04 5.55
C GLU A 183 -15.44 8.55 5.24
N PRO A 184 -15.80 7.65 6.18
CA PRO A 184 -15.67 6.22 5.97
C PRO A 184 -16.61 5.74 4.85
N ALA A 185 -16.08 4.85 4.00
CA ALA A 185 -16.83 4.17 2.97
C ALA A 185 -16.75 2.67 3.19
N ARG A 186 -17.77 1.94 2.74
CA ARG A 186 -17.69 0.48 2.70
C ARG A 186 -16.94 0.09 1.43
N PRO A 187 -15.87 -0.71 1.51
CA PRO A 187 -15.22 -1.23 0.33
C PRO A 187 -16.26 -1.98 -0.52
N ASN A 188 -16.32 -1.69 -1.82
CA ASN A 188 -16.92 -2.64 -2.73
C ASN A 188 -16.02 -3.88 -2.70
N HIS A 189 -16.53 -5.03 -2.26
CA HIS A 189 -15.83 -6.33 -2.30
C HIS A 189 -15.68 -6.86 -3.74
N GLY A 190 -15.37 -5.98 -4.71
CA GLY A 190 -14.90 -6.37 -6.03
C GLY A 190 -13.59 -7.15 -5.87
N GLY A 191 -13.39 -8.16 -6.71
CA GLY A 191 -12.29 -9.11 -6.59
C GLY A 191 -10.92 -8.45 -6.40
N TYR A 192 -10.11 -9.07 -5.55
CA TYR A 192 -8.71 -8.73 -5.32
C TYR A 192 -7.97 -8.56 -6.66
N GLY A 193 -7.31 -7.42 -6.87
CA GLY A 193 -6.30 -7.26 -7.95
C GLY A 193 -6.80 -7.06 -9.38
N GLU A 194 -8.09 -6.89 -9.66
CA GLU A 194 -8.58 -6.85 -11.07
C GLU A 194 -8.62 -5.44 -11.69
N SER A 195 -8.59 -4.36 -10.90
CA SER A 195 -8.58 -2.99 -11.46
C SER A 195 -8.03 -1.96 -10.48
N CYS A 196 -7.04 -1.19 -10.92
CA CYS A 196 -6.65 0.04 -10.23
C CYS A 196 -6.93 1.27 -11.08
N THR A 197 -7.18 2.39 -10.41
CA THR A 197 -7.34 3.69 -11.05
C THR A 197 -5.98 4.38 -11.03
N LEU A 198 -5.43 4.73 -12.19
CA LEU A 198 -4.21 5.52 -12.22
C LEU A 198 -4.50 6.91 -11.69
N LEU A 199 -3.74 7.33 -10.68
CA LEU A 199 -3.78 8.68 -10.18
C LEU A 199 -3.01 9.57 -11.16
N ASN A 200 -3.71 10.03 -12.17
CA ASN A 200 -3.11 10.87 -13.18
C ASN A 200 -3.22 12.32 -12.76
N ASN A 201 -2.07 12.96 -12.59
CA ASN A 201 -2.01 14.40 -12.38
C ASN A 201 -2.53 15.23 -13.56
N HIS A 202 -3.11 14.66 -14.64
CA HIS A 202 -4.01 15.36 -15.59
C HIS A 202 -4.74 14.53 -16.70
N GLN A 203 -4.73 13.18 -16.78
CA GLN A 203 -5.53 12.45 -17.82
C GLN A 203 -5.90 11.03 -17.40
N GLU A 204 -7.17 10.63 -17.35
CA GLU A 204 -7.62 9.26 -17.01
C GLU A 204 -7.02 8.18 -17.95
N GLY A 205 -6.54 7.08 -17.37
CA GLY A 205 -6.08 5.89 -18.10
C GLY A 205 -6.12 4.65 -17.20
N PHE A 206 -6.51 3.51 -17.74
CA PHE A 206 -6.53 2.23 -17.02
C PHE A 206 -5.27 1.42 -17.38
N MET A 207 -4.54 0.93 -16.39
CA MET A 207 -3.48 -0.07 -16.56
C MET A 207 -3.99 -1.42 -16.06
N HIS A 208 -3.72 -2.49 -16.81
CA HIS A 208 -3.86 -3.86 -16.31
C HIS A 208 -2.52 -4.31 -15.73
N VAL A 209 -2.58 -4.95 -14.56
CA VAL A 209 -1.42 -5.38 -13.75
C VAL A 209 -0.54 -6.41 -14.50
N ASP A 210 -1.04 -7.00 -15.59
CA ASP A 210 -0.39 -8.08 -16.36
C ASP A 210 0.43 -7.62 -17.60
N GLY A 211 0.75 -6.34 -17.75
CA GLY A 211 1.73 -5.88 -18.75
C GLY A 211 1.36 -6.11 -20.23
N ARG A 212 0.06 -6.24 -20.56
CA ARG A 212 -0.42 -6.31 -21.95
C ARG A 212 -0.91 -4.94 -22.42
N GLU A 213 -0.42 -4.48 -23.58
CA GLU A 213 -0.82 -3.19 -24.14
C GLU A 213 -2.33 -3.08 -24.42
N PRO A 214 -2.95 -1.89 -24.24
CA PRO A 214 -4.36 -1.67 -24.52
C PRO A 214 -4.67 -1.70 -26.02
N ILE A 215 -5.76 -2.37 -26.40
CA ILE A 215 -6.35 -2.24 -27.74
C ILE A 215 -7.15 -0.92 -27.77
N PRO A 216 -6.87 0.01 -28.70
CA PRO A 216 -7.60 1.28 -28.76
C PRO A 216 -9.09 1.09 -29.03
N LEU A 217 -9.94 1.70 -28.20
CA LEU A 217 -11.37 1.90 -28.46
C LEU A 217 -11.58 2.99 -29.53
N SER A 218 -11.08 2.73 -30.73
CA SER A 218 -11.42 3.48 -31.95
C SER A 218 -11.43 2.57 -33.18
N SER A 219 -11.81 1.30 -33.00
CA SER A 219 -12.12 0.42 -34.12
C SER A 219 -13.60 0.65 -34.52
N PRO A 220 -13.89 1.13 -35.75
CA PRO A 220 -15.26 1.39 -36.16
C PRO A 220 -15.96 0.06 -36.43
N GLY A 221 -16.81 -0.41 -35.52
CA GLY A 221 -17.58 -1.61 -35.79
C GLY A 221 -18.26 -2.32 -34.63
N PHE A 222 -18.84 -1.63 -33.65
CA PHE A 222 -19.79 -2.29 -32.74
C PHE A 222 -20.90 -1.31 -32.33
N ARG A 223 -22.07 -1.46 -32.95
CA ARG A 223 -23.34 -0.89 -32.46
C ARG A 223 -24.05 -1.99 -31.67
N THR A 224 -24.33 -1.73 -30.39
CA THR A 224 -25.31 -2.53 -29.63
C THR A 224 -26.54 -1.68 -29.41
N ASP A 225 -27.49 -1.80 -30.33
CA ASP A 225 -28.90 -1.52 -30.07
C ASP A 225 -29.49 -2.80 -29.48
N LEU A 226 -29.92 -2.77 -28.22
CA LEU A 226 -30.68 -3.85 -27.60
C LEU A 226 -31.85 -3.24 -26.83
N ARG A 227 -32.91 -2.90 -27.59
CA ARG A 227 -34.28 -2.93 -27.09
C ARG A 227 -34.79 -4.37 -27.09
N ALA A 228 -35.28 -4.79 -25.92
CA ALA A 228 -36.42 -5.69 -25.69
C ALA A 228 -36.51 -7.00 -26.50
N ARG A 229 -36.25 -8.13 -25.84
CA ARG A 229 -37.25 -9.07 -25.30
C ARG A 229 -36.55 -10.27 -24.67
#